data_AF-A0A926UEY3-F1
#
_entry.id   AF-A0A926UEY3-F1
#
_cell.length_a   1.000
_cell.length_b   1.000
_cell.length_c   1.000
_cell.angle_alpha   90.00
_cell.angle_beta   90.00
_cell.angle_gamma   90.00
#
_symmetry.space_group_name_H-M   'P 1'
#
loop_
_entity.id
_entity.type
_entity.pdbx_description
1 polymer ?
#
loop_
_entity_poly.entity_id
_entity_poly.type
_entity_poly.pdbx_seq_one_letter_code
_entity_poly.pdbx_strand_id
1 'polypeptide(L)' 'MIKHTFLDAHLVGRGLLTESQLVQARVQQHKLKSSLPVTLLKLGWIDLMTFEELLDVKDSVR' A
#
# COMPACT_ATOMS: atom_id res chain seq x y z
N MET A 1 16.01 -8.78 4.47
CA MET A 1 15.61 -7.39 4.79
C MET A 1 14.68 -6.89 3.70
N ILE A 2 13.39 -6.71 4.00
CA ILE A 2 12.48 -5.99 3.09
C ILE A 2 12.83 -4.51 3.27
N LYS A 3 13.26 -3.83 2.19
CA LYS A 3 13.42 -2.36 2.22
C LYS A 3 12.04 -1.76 2.49
N HIS A 4 11.81 -1.22 3.68
CA HIS A 4 10.58 -0.47 3.94
C HIS A 4 10.58 0.79 3.09
N THR A 5 9.64 0.86 2.15
CA THR A 5 9.42 2.07 1.37
C THR A 5 8.71 3.11 2.24
N PHE A 6 8.81 4.40 1.89
CA PHE A 6 8.07 5.47 2.58
C PHE A 6 6.56 5.17 2.65
N LEU A 7 6.00 4.61 1.58
CA LEU A 7 4.61 4.19 1.51
C LEU A 7 4.25 3.11 2.53
N ASP A 8 5.15 2.16 2.79
CA ASP A 8 4.93 1.10 3.79
C ASP A 8 4.85 1.68 5.20
N ALA A 9 5.78 2.57 5.52
CA ALA A 9 5.80 3.26 6.81
C ALA A 9 4.58 4.15 6.99
N HIS A 10 4.12 4.80 5.91
CA HIS A 10 2.90 5.62 5.93
C HIS A 10 1.64 4.80 6.21
N LEU A 11 1.47 3.65 5.53
CA LEU A 11 0.32 2.77 5.69
C LEU A 11 0.22 2.19 7.12
N VAL A 12 1.35 1.75 7.68
CA VAL A 12 1.38 1.23 9.06
C VAL A 12 1.28 2.38 10.07
N GLY A 13 2.00 3.48 9.86
CA GLY A 13 2.02 4.63 10.77
C GLY A 13 0.68 5.35 10.91
N ARG A 14 -0.17 5.31 9.86
CA ARG A 14 -1.55 5.82 9.93
C ARG A 14 -2.58 4.77 10.38
N GLY A 15 -2.15 3.55 10.69
CA GLY A 15 -3.05 2.47 11.10
C GLY A 15 -3.97 1.97 10.00
N LEU A 16 -3.67 2.30 8.72
CA LEU A 16 -4.43 1.79 7.57
C LEU A 16 -4.21 0.29 7.40
N LEU A 17 -3.04 -0.21 7.77
CA LEU A 17 -2.69 -1.62 7.76
C LEU A 17 -1.89 -1.99 9.00
N THR A 18 -2.09 -3.21 9.49
CA THR A 18 -1.12 -3.86 10.37
C THR A 18 0.11 -4.30 9.58
N GLU A 19 1.25 -4.53 10.25
CA GLU A 19 2.46 -5.06 9.60
C GLU A 19 2.20 -6.41 8.91
N SER A 20 1.39 -7.28 9.52
CA SER A 20 1.02 -8.57 8.93
C SER A 20 0.21 -8.39 7.64
N GLN A 21 -0.76 -7.47 7.62
CA GLN A 21 -1.52 -7.15 6.41
C GLN A 21 -0.60 -6.55 5.35
N LEU A 22 0.33 -5.67 5.71
CA LEU A 22 1.28 -5.11 4.76
C LEU A 22 2.11 -6.21 4.07
N VAL A 23 2.61 -7.19 4.83
CA VAL A 23 3.33 -8.34 4.26
C VAL A 23 2.45 -9.12 3.28
N GLN A 24 1.21 -9.41 3.66
CA GLN A 24 0.27 -10.10 2.77
C GLN A 24 -0.04 -9.28 1.51
N ALA A 25 -0.25 -7.97 1.63
CA ALA A 25 -0.47 -7.08 0.49
C ALA A 25 0.73 -7.09 -0.47
N ARG A 26 1.96 -7.10 0.04
CA ARG A 26 3.18 -7.19 -0.79
C ARG A 26 3.25 -8.50 -1.54
N VAL A 27 2.95 -9.63 -0.89
CA VAL A 27 2.90 -10.93 -1.55
C VAL A 27 1.85 -10.92 -2.67
N GLN A 28 0.65 -10.39 -2.42
CA GLN A 28 -0.40 -10.30 -3.44
C GLN A 28 -0.05 -9.34 -4.56
N GLN A 29 0.60 -8.22 -4.25
CA GLN A 29 1.09 -7.26 -5.23
C GLN A 29 2.01 -7.93 -6.26
N HIS A 30 2.96 -8.75 -5.79
CA HIS A 30 3.86 -9.49 -6.68
C HIS A 30 3.12 -10.52 -7.53
N LYS A 31 2.15 -11.24 -6.94
CA LYS A 31 1.32 -12.21 -7.68
C LYS A 31 0.47 -11.55 -8.77
N LEU A 32 -0.13 -10.40 -8.45
CA LEU A 32 -1.02 -9.66 -9.34
C LEU A 32 -0.27 -8.73 -10.32
N LYS A 33 1.05 -8.59 -10.17
CA LYS A 33 1.89 -7.66 -10.95
C LYS A 33 1.33 -6.23 -10.96
N SER A 34 0.79 -5.77 -9.83
CA SER A 34 0.18 -4.45 -9.65
C SER A 34 0.99 -3.54 -8.73
N SER A 35 0.56 -2.29 -8.56
CA SER A 35 1.09 -1.42 -7.51
C SER A 35 0.50 -1.79 -6.15
N LEU A 36 1.15 -1.39 -5.06
CA LEU A 36 0.63 -1.62 -3.71
C LEU A 36 -0.75 -0.96 -3.52
N PRO A 37 -0.97 0.33 -3.85
CA PRO A 37 -2.30 0.94 -3.71
C PRO A 37 -3.40 0.21 -4.47
N VAL A 38 -3.13 -0.21 -5.72
CA VAL A 38 -4.12 -0.96 -6.53
C VAL A 38 -4.44 -2.31 -5.88
N THR A 39 -3.44 -2.96 -5.30
CA THR A 39 -3.62 -4.24 -4.62
C THR A 39 -4.51 -4.08 -3.39
N LEU A 40 -4.28 -3.04 -2.59
CA LEU A 40 -5.05 -2.75 -1.39
C LEU A 40 -6.52 -2.44 -1.72
N LEU A 41 -6.77 -1.65 -2.78
CA LEU A 41 -8.12 -1.36 -3.25
C LEU A 41 -8.83 -2.64 -3.72
N LYS A 42 -8.14 -3.50 -4.49
CA LYS A 42 -8.70 -4.79 -4.95
C LYS A 42 -9.01 -5.76 -3.81
N LEU A 43 -8.23 -5.72 -2.73
CA LEU A 43 -8.46 -6.53 -1.53
C LEU A 43 -9.56 -5.95 -0.62
N GLY A 44 -10.06 -4.73 -0.92
CA GLY A 44 -11.04 -4.04 -0.08
C GLY A 44 -10.48 -3.58 1.26
N TRP A 45 -9.15 -3.44 1.37
CA TRP A 45 -8.49 -3.02 2.63
C TRP A 45 -8.37 -1.51 2.76
N ILE A 46 -8.56 -0.79 1.66
CA ILE A 46 -8.71 0.65 1.61
C ILE A 46 -9.91 0.98 0.71
N ASP A 47 -10.51 2.14 0.93
CA ASP A 47 -11.57 2.67 0.06
C ASP A 47 -10.99 3.45 -1.13
N LEU A 48 -11.87 3.91 -2.01
CA LEU A 48 -11.49 4.68 -3.20
C LEU A 48 -10.82 6.02 -2.84
N MET A 49 -11.30 6.69 -1.78
CA MET A 49 -10.75 7.98 -1.34
C MET A 49 -9.30 7.82 -0.86
N THR A 50 -9.06 6.83 0.01
CA THR A 50 -7.71 6.49 0.47
C THR A 50 -6.82 6.06 -0.69
N PHE A 51 -7.36 5.33 -1.67
CA PHE A 51 -6.60 4.94 -2.85
C PHE A 51 -6.10 6.16 -3.65
N GLU A 52 -6.97 7.14 -3.90
CA GLU A 52 -6.61 8.38 -4.60
C GLU A 52 -5.52 9.14 -3.83
N GLU A 53 -5.66 9.30 -2.51
CA GLU A 53 -4.62 9.91 -1.67
C GLU A 53 -3.26 9.21 -1.79
N LEU A 54 -3.24 7.87 -1.80
CA LEU A 54 -2.01 7.10 -1.90
C LEU A 54 -1.36 7.18 -3.30
N LEU A 55 -2.12 7.47 -4.35
CA LEU A 55 -1.57 7.74 -5.68
C LEU A 55 -0.84 9.09 -5.69
N ASP A 56 -1.41 10.12 -5.08
CA ASP A 56 -0.81 11.46 -5.01
C ASP A 56 0.49 11.49 -4.19
N VAL A 57 0.57 10.67 -3.14
CA VAL A 57 1.80 10.49 -2.35
C VAL A 57 2.94 9.92 -3.20
N LYS A 58 2.64 9.11 -4.22
CA LYS A 58 3.65 8.51 -5.10
C LYS A 58 4.24 9.52 -6.08
N ASP A 59 3.46 10.50 -6.54
CA ASP A 59 3.91 11.53 -7.48
C ASP A 59 4.66 12.69 -6.79
N SER A 60 4.41 12.91 -5.49
CA SER A 60 5.05 13.97 -4.70
C SER A 60 6.51 13.70 -4.30
N VAL A 61 7.01 12.48 -4.53
CA VAL A 61 8.40 12.06 -4.17
C VAL A 61 9.32 12.07 -5.41
N ARG A 62 8.96 12.85 -6.44
CA ARG A 62 9.76 13.06 -7.66
C ARG A 62 10.52 14.36 -7.66
#